data_AF-A0AAD9MLY4-F1
#
_entry.id   AF-A0AAD9MLY4-F1
#
_cell.length_a   1.000
_cell.length_b   1.000
_cell.length_c   1.000
_cell.angle_alpha   90.00
_cell.angle_beta   90.00
_cell.angle_gamma   90.00
#
_symmetry.space_group_name_H-M   'P 1'
#
loop_
_entity.id
_entity.type
_entity.pdbx_description
1 polymer ?
#
loop_
_entity_poly.entity_id
_entity_poly.type
_entity_poly.pdbx_seq_one_letter_code
_entity_poly.pdbx_strand_id
1 'polypeptide(L)'
;MRWFSARVPEGFVALNNIADNPGATKAIKRVGRGIGSGLGKTSGRGHKGQKARSGGGVKPGFEGGQTPQMLRVPRRGFHNPFQRVYRHLNLDTLKQWIQEGRLDASAVITMKHLRDSNAVGHQIQDGVKLLAGGAKDFDIPVKIEVSQASAAAREAIEKAGGSVTTVYYNELGLRALCRPDWFEKKGRLIPRPARIPPKLQGKFDAVGALQSSSSPAAAQ
;
A
#
# COMPACT_ATOMS: atom_id res chain seq x y z
N MET A 1 13.36 18.38 -58.75
CA MET A 1 12.67 17.08 -58.57
C MET A 1 12.09 17.01 -57.15
N ARG A 2 10.78 17.20 -56.98
CA ARG A 2 10.10 17.20 -55.67
C ARG A 2 9.53 15.79 -55.47
N TRP A 3 10.15 14.99 -54.60
CA TRP A 3 9.68 13.64 -54.29
C TRP A 3 8.33 13.73 -53.56
N PHE A 4 7.34 13.00 -54.07
CA PHE A 4 6.00 12.90 -53.53
C PHE A 4 6.03 12.49 -52.05
N SER A 5 5.60 13.40 -51.17
CA SER A 5 5.20 13.06 -49.80
C SER A 5 3.78 12.52 -49.88
N ALA A 6 3.63 11.20 -49.80
CA ALA A 6 2.32 10.58 -49.65
C ALA A 6 1.76 10.98 -48.27
N ARG A 7 0.71 11.80 -48.28
CA ARG A 7 -0.04 12.16 -47.09
C ARG A 7 -0.77 10.89 -46.61
N VAL A 8 -0.25 10.24 -45.57
CA VAL A 8 -0.93 9.11 -44.93
C VAL A 8 -2.25 9.62 -44.33
N PRO A 9 -3.40 8.98 -44.60
CA PRO A 9 -4.66 9.38 -44.02
C PRO A 9 -4.64 9.23 -42.49
N GLU A 10 -5.20 10.20 -41.78
CA GLU A 10 -5.39 10.10 -40.33
C GLU A 10 -6.23 8.86 -40.01
N GLY A 11 -5.65 7.90 -39.29
CA GLY A 11 -6.32 6.66 -38.88
C GLY A 11 -5.66 5.36 -39.36
N PHE A 12 -4.66 5.39 -40.24
CA PHE A 12 -3.93 4.17 -40.63
C PHE A 12 -2.77 3.88 -39.67
N VAL A 13 -2.96 2.93 -38.74
CA VAL A 13 -1.92 2.45 -37.84
C VAL A 13 -1.03 1.46 -38.58
N ALA A 14 0.17 1.89 -38.96
CA ALA A 14 1.22 1.07 -39.52
C ALA A 14 2.47 1.16 -38.64
N LEU A 15 3.33 0.14 -38.67
CA LEU A 15 4.53 0.04 -37.81
C LEU A 15 5.44 1.27 -37.88
N ASN A 16 5.45 1.98 -39.01
CA ASN A 16 6.26 3.18 -39.25
C ASN A 16 5.64 4.50 -38.72
N ASN A 17 4.35 4.50 -38.35
CA ASN A 17 3.61 5.70 -37.95
C ASN A 17 3.11 5.66 -36.49
N ILE A 18 3.70 4.80 -35.67
CA ILE A 18 3.43 4.74 -34.22
C ILE A 18 4.34 5.76 -33.53
N ALA A 19 3.75 6.67 -32.77
CA ALA A 19 4.47 7.62 -31.93
C ALA A 19 3.75 7.75 -30.57
N ASP A 20 4.52 8.01 -29.51
CA ASP A 20 3.94 8.27 -28.19
C ASP A 20 3.22 9.63 -28.14
N ASN A 21 2.39 9.80 -27.11
CA ASN A 21 1.78 11.08 -26.79
C ASN A 21 2.85 12.20 -26.70
N PRO A 22 2.56 13.40 -27.23
CA PRO A 22 3.53 14.48 -27.22
C PRO A 22 4.00 14.80 -25.79
N GLY A 23 5.32 14.75 -25.57
CA GLY A 23 5.93 14.98 -24.26
C GLY A 23 6.18 13.75 -23.39
N ALA A 24 5.74 12.55 -23.82
CA ALA A 24 6.03 11.30 -23.12
C ALA A 24 7.55 11.00 -23.07
N THR A 25 8.27 11.32 -24.15
CA THR A 25 9.72 11.22 -24.23
C THR A 25 10.36 12.60 -24.38
N LYS A 26 11.53 12.79 -23.75
CA LYS A 26 12.33 14.01 -23.86
C LYS A 26 13.72 13.64 -24.34
N ALA A 27 14.26 14.41 -25.28
CA ALA A 27 15.63 14.22 -25.75
C ALA A 27 16.63 14.43 -24.60
N ILE A 28 17.56 13.50 -24.43
CA ILE A 28 18.61 13.59 -23.42
C ILE A 28 19.55 14.75 -23.79
N LYS A 29 19.93 15.57 -22.79
CA LYS A 29 20.91 16.63 -22.96
C LYS A 29 22.29 16.04 -23.27
N ARG A 30 22.75 16.17 -24.51
CA ARG A 30 24.08 15.74 -24.95
C ARG A 30 25.10 16.85 -24.66
N VAL A 31 26.01 16.61 -23.71
CA VAL A 31 27.04 17.58 -23.31
C VAL A 31 28.29 17.48 -24.19
N GLY A 32 29.06 18.57 -24.31
CA GLY A 32 30.34 18.58 -25.04
C GLY A 32 30.21 18.56 -26.57
N ARG A 33 29.08 19.01 -27.12
CA ARG A 33 28.78 18.99 -28.57
C ARG A 33 28.69 20.40 -29.16
N GLY A 34 29.79 21.15 -29.10
CA GLY A 34 29.92 22.47 -29.73
C GLY A 34 29.20 23.62 -28.99
N ILE A 35 29.48 24.85 -29.40
CA ILE A 35 29.03 26.07 -28.69
C ILE A 35 27.52 26.28 -28.82
N GLY A 36 26.93 26.03 -30.00
CA GLY A 36 25.49 26.20 -30.24
C GLY A 36 24.57 25.32 -29.37
N SER A 37 25.11 24.27 -28.74
CA SER A 37 24.36 23.42 -27.80
C SER A 37 24.16 24.05 -26.41
N GLY A 38 24.84 25.15 -26.09
CA GLY A 38 24.85 25.77 -24.75
C GLY A 38 25.64 24.99 -23.69
N LEU A 39 25.95 23.71 -23.93
CA LEU A 39 26.70 22.82 -23.03
C LEU A 39 28.04 22.37 -23.65
N GLY A 40 28.61 23.19 -24.54
CA GLY A 40 29.83 22.86 -25.27
C GLY A 40 31.11 22.92 -24.43
N LYS A 41 31.57 24.13 -24.11
CA LYS A 41 32.93 24.38 -23.62
C LYS A 41 33.26 23.69 -22.28
N THR A 42 32.31 23.66 -21.34
CA THR A 42 32.51 23.11 -19.98
C THR A 42 31.60 21.93 -19.67
N SER A 43 30.75 21.51 -20.63
CA SER A 43 29.80 20.41 -20.43
C SER A 43 28.90 20.58 -19.19
N GLY A 44 28.65 21.82 -18.76
CA GLY A 44 27.85 22.13 -17.55
C GLY A 44 28.58 21.91 -16.22
N ARG A 45 29.87 21.58 -16.22
CA ARG A 45 30.64 21.29 -14.99
C ARG A 45 31.35 22.51 -14.38
N GLY A 46 31.35 23.65 -15.08
CA GLY A 46 32.09 24.85 -14.68
C GLY A 46 33.57 24.81 -15.08
N HIS A 47 34.38 25.65 -14.44
CA HIS A 47 35.82 25.81 -14.72
C HIS A 47 36.70 24.94 -13.80
N LYS A 48 37.98 25.29 -13.61
CA LYS A 48 39.06 24.50 -13.00
C LYS A 48 38.88 24.20 -11.48
N GLY A 49 37.75 23.60 -11.08
CA GLY A 49 37.47 23.17 -9.71
C GLY A 49 37.45 21.64 -9.54
N GLN A 50 37.39 21.19 -8.30
CA GLN A 50 37.38 19.75 -7.95
C GLN A 50 36.23 18.97 -8.62
N LYS A 51 35.04 19.58 -8.73
CA LYS A 51 33.85 18.98 -9.38
C LYS A 51 33.94 18.90 -10.90
N ALA A 52 34.88 19.60 -11.54
CA ALA A 52 35.00 19.65 -12.99
C ALA A 52 35.96 18.60 -13.58
N ARG A 53 36.78 17.96 -12.73
CA ARG A 53 37.74 16.94 -13.15
C ARG A 53 37.07 15.56 -13.30
N SER A 54 37.77 14.64 -13.95
CA SER A 54 37.37 13.22 -13.98
C SER A 54 37.48 12.61 -12.59
N GLY A 55 36.50 11.80 -12.21
CA GLY A 55 36.37 11.24 -10.86
C GLY A 55 35.08 11.70 -10.18
N GLY A 56 34.58 10.90 -9.22
CA GLY A 56 33.24 11.04 -8.61
C GLY A 56 32.95 12.31 -7.80
N GLY A 57 33.74 13.37 -7.97
CA GLY A 57 33.53 14.67 -7.35
C GLY A 57 33.48 14.61 -5.82
N VAL A 58 32.71 15.53 -5.25
CA VAL A 58 32.46 15.62 -3.81
C VAL A 58 31.22 14.79 -3.47
N LYS A 59 31.30 13.92 -2.45
CA LYS A 59 30.19 13.08 -2.02
C LYS A 59 28.98 13.95 -1.60
N PRO A 60 27.75 13.57 -1.96
CA PRO A 60 26.55 14.19 -1.39
C PRO A 60 26.60 14.13 0.14
N GLY A 61 26.41 15.28 0.80
CA GLY A 61 26.51 15.41 2.26
C GLY A 61 27.90 15.78 2.81
N PHE A 62 28.89 16.07 1.95
CA PHE A 62 30.16 16.65 2.40
C PHE A 62 30.04 18.16 2.63
N GLU A 63 30.33 18.61 3.86
CA GLU A 63 30.19 20.00 4.31
C GLU A 63 31.54 20.77 4.34
N GLY A 64 32.50 20.40 3.47
CA GLY A 64 33.73 21.17 3.30
C GLY A 64 34.76 21.02 4.43
N GLY A 65 34.72 19.92 5.19
CA GLY A 65 35.58 19.69 6.36
C GLY A 65 34.92 20.06 7.70
N GLN A 66 33.74 20.67 7.64
CA GLN A 66 32.87 20.84 8.79
C GLN A 66 32.37 19.47 9.30
N THR A 67 32.15 19.31 10.61
CA THR A 67 31.53 18.11 11.18
C THR A 67 30.15 17.88 10.57
N PRO A 68 29.89 16.76 9.86
CA PRO A 68 28.63 16.56 9.16
C PRO A 68 27.42 16.64 10.08
N GLN A 69 26.30 17.17 9.58
CA GLN A 69 25.05 17.30 10.33
C GLN A 69 24.58 15.98 10.96
N MET A 70 24.77 14.84 10.28
CA MET A 70 24.45 13.51 10.79
C MET A 70 25.20 13.14 12.08
N LEU A 71 26.39 13.72 12.32
CA LEU A 71 27.17 13.53 13.55
C LEU A 71 26.84 14.58 14.62
N ARG A 72 26.38 15.77 14.21
CA ARG A 72 26.00 16.86 15.13
C ARG A 72 24.69 16.58 15.84
N VAL A 73 23.72 16.02 15.12
CA VAL A 73 22.41 15.69 15.68
C VAL A 73 22.52 14.40 16.47
N PRO A 74 22.08 14.35 17.74
CA PRO A 74 22.12 13.12 18.51
C PRO A 74 21.21 12.06 17.89
N ARG A 75 21.63 10.80 17.91
CA ARG A 75 20.76 9.67 17.58
C ARG A 75 19.68 9.57 18.65
N ARG A 76 18.41 9.63 18.25
CA ARG A 76 17.28 9.64 19.19
C ARG A 76 16.40 8.40 19.04
N GLY A 77 16.07 7.81 20.19
CA GLY A 77 15.14 6.69 20.30
C GLY A 77 15.72 5.35 19.84
N PHE A 78 14.83 4.38 19.66
CA PHE A 78 15.13 3.04 19.17
C PHE A 78 14.01 2.60 18.20
N HIS A 79 14.32 1.66 17.32
CA HIS A 79 13.30 1.02 16.49
C HIS A 79 12.70 -0.16 17.25
N ASN A 80 11.37 -0.16 17.46
CA ASN A 80 10.69 -1.27 18.12
C ASN A 80 10.44 -2.41 17.11
N PRO A 81 11.12 -3.56 17.21
CA PRO A 81 10.93 -4.68 16.28
C PRO A 81 9.60 -5.42 16.50
N PHE A 82 8.94 -5.20 17.65
CA PHE A 82 7.67 -5.85 18.01
C PHE A 82 6.46 -4.95 17.74
N GLN A 83 6.64 -3.85 17.01
CA GLN A 83 5.53 -3.00 16.63
C GLN A 83 4.58 -3.76 15.70
N ARG A 84 3.27 -3.59 15.92
CA ARG A 84 2.24 -4.12 15.03
C ARG A 84 1.75 -3.02 14.10
N VAL A 85 1.77 -3.29 12.81
CA VAL A 85 1.36 -2.37 11.75
C VAL A 85 -0.01 -2.80 11.22
N TYR A 86 -1.03 -2.04 11.61
CA TYR A 86 -2.39 -2.22 11.11
C TYR A 86 -2.62 -1.39 9.85
N ARG A 87 -3.43 -1.91 8.95
CA ARG A 87 -4.02 -1.13 7.85
C ARG A 87 -5.17 -0.29 8.38
N HIS A 88 -5.24 0.97 7.99
CA HIS A 88 -6.30 1.87 8.41
C HIS A 88 -7.50 1.75 7.47
N LEU A 89 -8.70 1.67 8.04
CA LEU A 89 -9.97 1.75 7.33
C LEU A 89 -10.78 2.89 7.94
N ASN A 90 -11.22 3.85 7.12
CA ASN A 90 -12.10 4.94 7.54
C ASN A 90 -13.57 4.57 7.28
N LEU A 91 -14.49 5.19 8.03
CA LEU A 91 -15.93 4.96 7.88
C LEU A 91 -16.47 5.46 6.53
N ASP A 92 -15.94 6.56 5.99
CA ASP A 92 -16.27 7.04 4.64
C ASP A 92 -16.06 5.97 3.57
N THR A 93 -14.88 5.36 3.58
CA THR A 93 -14.50 4.30 2.65
C THR A 93 -15.40 3.09 2.85
N LEU A 94 -15.71 2.73 4.10
CA LEU A 94 -16.62 1.63 4.38
C LEU A 94 -18.03 1.89 3.81
N LYS A 95 -18.57 3.09 4.02
CA LYS A 95 -19.89 3.50 3.48
C LYS A 95 -19.91 3.45 1.95
N GLN A 96 -18.90 4.03 1.29
CA GLN A 96 -18.80 4.01 -0.18
C GLN A 96 -18.81 2.59 -0.74
N TRP A 97 -18.06 1.66 -0.14
CA TRP A 97 -17.98 0.28 -0.63
C TRP A 97 -19.29 -0.50 -0.45
N ILE A 98 -20.07 -0.17 0.59
CA ILE A 98 -21.40 -0.75 0.79
C ILE A 98 -22.37 -0.19 -0.24
N GLN A 99 -22.34 1.13 -0.50
CA GLN A 99 -23.19 1.77 -1.51
C GLN A 99 -22.91 1.27 -2.93
N GLU A 100 -21.64 1.00 -3.25
CA GLU A 100 -21.23 0.37 -4.52
C GLU A 100 -21.64 -1.12 -4.62
N GLY A 101 -22.20 -1.71 -3.55
CA GLY A 101 -22.59 -3.13 -3.52
C GLY A 101 -21.42 -4.11 -3.45
N ARG A 102 -20.21 -3.63 -3.12
CA ARG A 102 -18.99 -4.46 -3.02
C ARG A 102 -18.84 -5.14 -1.66
N LEU A 103 -19.51 -4.59 -0.65
CA LEU A 103 -19.62 -5.15 0.69
C LEU A 103 -21.09 -5.32 1.05
N ASP A 104 -21.45 -6.51 1.52
CA ASP A 104 -22.77 -6.77 2.06
C ASP A 104 -22.82 -6.36 3.53
N ALA A 105 -23.72 -5.43 3.86
CA ALA A 105 -23.94 -4.96 5.23
C ALA A 105 -24.78 -5.93 6.07
N SER A 106 -25.45 -6.91 5.44
CA SER A 106 -26.31 -7.88 6.11
C SER A 106 -25.50 -8.94 6.88
N ALA A 107 -24.32 -9.26 6.35
CA ALA A 107 -23.38 -10.22 6.93
C ALA A 107 -22.34 -9.54 7.84
N VAL A 108 -21.63 -10.35 8.63
CA VAL A 108 -20.50 -9.85 9.44
C VAL A 108 -19.32 -9.53 8.52
N ILE A 109 -18.92 -8.26 8.48
CA ILE A 109 -17.79 -7.80 7.69
C ILE A 109 -16.50 -8.12 8.43
N THR A 110 -15.88 -9.24 8.04
CA THR A 110 -14.56 -9.67 8.48
C THR A 110 -13.42 -9.04 7.66
N MET A 111 -12.19 -9.13 8.18
CA MET A 111 -10.98 -8.69 7.47
C MET A 111 -10.74 -9.39 6.13
N LYS A 112 -11.31 -10.59 5.91
CA LYS A 112 -11.29 -11.26 4.60
C LYS A 112 -12.09 -10.47 3.58
N HIS A 113 -13.33 -10.12 3.90
CA HIS A 113 -14.22 -9.36 3.01
C HIS A 113 -13.65 -7.99 2.67
N LEU A 114 -13.05 -7.30 3.65
CA LEU A 114 -12.37 -6.01 3.43
C LEU A 114 -11.17 -6.10 2.49
N ARG A 115 -10.45 -7.23 2.51
CA ARG A 115 -9.33 -7.50 1.60
C ARG A 115 -9.81 -7.84 0.20
N ASP A 116 -10.82 -8.69 0.10
CA ASP A 116 -11.34 -9.18 -1.17
C ASP A 116 -12.07 -8.07 -1.93
N SER A 117 -12.76 -7.18 -1.22
CA SER A 117 -13.34 -5.94 -1.78
C SER A 117 -12.30 -4.85 -2.06
N ASN A 118 -11.03 -5.07 -1.73
CA ASN A 118 -9.92 -4.14 -1.88
C ASN A 118 -10.10 -2.79 -1.14
N ALA A 119 -10.91 -2.75 -0.06
CA ALA A 119 -11.10 -1.55 0.74
C ALA A 119 -9.84 -1.10 1.50
N VAL A 120 -8.99 -2.07 1.88
CA VAL A 120 -7.74 -1.84 2.64
C VAL A 120 -6.46 -2.27 1.89
N GLY A 121 -6.61 -2.64 0.61
CA GLY A 121 -5.53 -3.21 -0.19
C GLY A 121 -5.33 -4.72 0.02
N HIS A 122 -4.50 -5.34 -0.82
CA HIS A 122 -4.28 -6.79 -0.79
C HIS A 122 -3.37 -7.31 0.33
N GLN A 123 -2.52 -6.44 0.90
CA GLN A 123 -1.52 -6.79 1.90
C GLN A 123 -1.94 -6.25 3.27
N ILE A 124 -2.36 -7.17 4.13
CA ILE A 124 -2.64 -6.95 5.54
C ILE A 124 -1.55 -7.70 6.32
N GLN A 125 -0.79 -6.98 7.15
CA GLN A 125 0.29 -7.55 7.96
C GLN A 125 -0.23 -8.04 9.31
N ASP A 126 -0.50 -7.12 10.25
CA ASP A 126 -0.97 -7.46 11.60
C ASP A 126 -2.49 -7.33 11.78
N GLY A 127 -3.19 -6.78 10.79
CA GLY A 127 -4.65 -6.65 10.78
C GLY A 127 -5.15 -5.29 10.30
N VAL A 128 -6.39 -4.97 10.65
CA VAL A 128 -7.07 -3.73 10.26
C VAL A 128 -7.48 -2.94 11.48
N LYS A 129 -7.23 -1.62 11.44
CA LYS A 129 -7.68 -0.64 12.43
C LYS A 129 -8.75 0.26 11.83
N LEU A 130 -9.91 0.29 12.47
CA LEU A 130 -11.02 1.14 12.11
C LEU A 130 -10.86 2.54 12.72
N LEU A 131 -11.04 3.57 11.89
CA LEU A 131 -10.90 4.98 12.23
C LEU A 131 -12.17 5.75 11.89
N ALA A 132 -12.41 6.84 12.62
CA ALA A 132 -13.63 7.65 12.54
C ALA A 132 -13.64 8.69 11.39
N GLY A 133 -12.85 8.49 10.33
CA GLY A 133 -12.89 9.36 9.15
C GLY A 133 -14.28 9.33 8.53
N GLY A 134 -14.98 10.47 8.60
CA GLY A 134 -16.36 10.63 8.13
C GLY A 134 -17.46 10.04 9.00
N ALA A 135 -17.23 9.97 10.30
CA ALA A 135 -18.23 9.50 11.27
C ALA A 135 -19.57 10.26 11.25
N LYS A 136 -19.63 11.47 10.69
CA LYS A 136 -20.86 12.27 10.65
C LYS A 136 -21.89 11.77 9.65
N ASP A 137 -21.39 11.21 8.55
CA ASP A 137 -22.21 10.77 7.42
C ASP A 137 -22.33 9.23 7.42
N PHE A 138 -22.09 8.56 8.55
CA PHE A 138 -22.18 7.11 8.64
C PHE A 138 -23.53 6.69 9.22
N ASP A 139 -24.39 6.16 8.36
CA ASP A 139 -25.80 5.89 8.68
C ASP A 139 -26.18 4.41 8.52
N ILE A 140 -25.22 3.56 8.11
CA ILE A 140 -25.48 2.17 7.76
C ILE A 140 -25.23 1.26 8.97
N PRO A 141 -26.20 0.43 9.40
CA PRO A 141 -25.97 -0.54 10.45
C PRO A 141 -25.07 -1.66 9.92
N VAL A 142 -23.88 -1.81 10.51
CA VAL A 142 -22.89 -2.80 10.09
C VAL A 142 -22.35 -3.56 11.30
N LYS A 143 -22.22 -4.88 11.15
CA LYS A 143 -21.49 -5.74 12.10
C LYS A 143 -20.09 -5.95 11.56
N ILE A 144 -19.06 -5.41 12.22
CA ILE A 144 -17.68 -5.45 11.71
C ILE A 144 -16.73 -6.12 12.71
N GLU A 145 -15.89 -7.02 12.19
CA GLU A 145 -14.82 -7.69 12.92
C GLU A 145 -13.45 -7.19 12.44
N VAL A 146 -12.76 -6.45 13.31
CA VAL A 146 -11.45 -5.83 13.01
C VAL A 146 -10.46 -6.07 14.14
N SER A 147 -9.18 -5.83 13.92
CA SER A 147 -8.17 -6.01 14.98
C SER A 147 -8.22 -4.89 16.01
N GLN A 148 -8.43 -3.64 15.58
CA GLN A 148 -8.58 -2.50 16.48
C GLN A 148 -9.62 -1.52 15.94
N ALA A 149 -10.22 -0.73 16.83
CA ALA A 149 -11.08 0.39 16.45
C ALA A 149 -10.81 1.59 17.37
N SER A 150 -10.87 2.81 16.83
CA SER A 150 -10.87 4.02 17.65
C SER A 150 -12.19 4.17 18.40
N ALA A 151 -12.17 4.74 19.61
CA ALA A 151 -13.38 4.98 20.41
C ALA A 151 -14.46 5.73 19.62
N ALA A 152 -14.08 6.84 18.97
CA ALA A 152 -14.98 7.61 18.12
C ALA A 152 -15.60 6.82 16.95
N ALA A 153 -14.90 5.79 16.44
CA ALA A 153 -15.42 4.96 15.35
C ALA A 153 -16.43 3.92 15.87
N ARG A 154 -16.19 3.36 17.06
CA ARG A 154 -17.14 2.47 17.72
C ARG A 154 -18.44 3.21 18.02
N GLU A 155 -18.34 4.38 18.63
CA GLU A 155 -19.51 5.23 18.94
C GLU A 155 -20.31 5.60 17.68
N ALA A 156 -19.65 5.91 16.57
CA ALA A 156 -20.33 6.24 15.31
C ALA A 156 -21.09 5.03 14.73
N ILE A 157 -20.49 3.84 14.77
CA ILE A 157 -21.15 2.61 14.29
C ILE A 157 -22.31 2.20 15.22
N GLU A 158 -22.13 2.31 16.53
CA GLU A 158 -23.19 2.02 17.51
C GLU A 158 -24.38 2.99 17.35
N LYS A 159 -24.11 4.27 17.08
CA LYS A 159 -25.17 5.26 16.75
C LYS A 159 -25.94 4.92 15.49
N ALA A 160 -25.27 4.34 14.49
CA ALA A 160 -25.91 3.82 13.28
C ALA A 160 -26.64 2.48 13.48
N GLY A 161 -26.62 1.92 14.70
CA GLY A 161 -27.25 0.63 15.03
C GLY A 161 -26.42 -0.61 14.65
N GLY A 162 -25.12 -0.42 14.38
CA GLY A 162 -24.18 -1.50 14.11
C GLY A 162 -23.47 -2.03 15.37
N SER A 163 -22.54 -2.97 15.18
CA SER A 163 -21.69 -3.49 16.25
C SER A 163 -20.24 -3.68 15.79
N VAL A 164 -19.29 -3.34 16.67
CA VAL A 164 -17.86 -3.50 16.40
C VAL A 164 -17.26 -4.51 17.36
N THR A 165 -16.71 -5.60 16.83
CA THR A 165 -16.00 -6.60 17.63
C THR A 165 -14.52 -6.55 17.31
N THR A 166 -13.68 -6.40 18.34
CA THR A 166 -12.23 -6.48 18.17
C THR A 166 -11.72 -7.89 18.36
N VAL A 167 -11.03 -8.39 17.33
CA VAL A 167 -10.70 -9.79 17.19
C VAL A 167 -9.19 -9.99 17.07
N TYR A 168 -8.66 -10.95 17.83
CA TYR A 168 -7.26 -11.34 17.76
C TYR A 168 -7.00 -12.40 16.69
N TYR A 169 -6.05 -12.12 15.80
CA TYR A 169 -5.40 -13.09 14.93
C TYR A 169 -3.88 -12.98 15.10
N ASN A 170 -3.18 -14.11 15.05
CA ASN A 170 -1.73 -14.13 14.79
C ASN A 170 -1.48 -14.04 13.27
N GLU A 171 -0.24 -13.80 12.85
CA GLU A 171 0.10 -13.68 11.42
C GLU A 171 -0.36 -14.88 10.59
N LEU A 172 -0.15 -16.10 11.11
CA LEU A 172 -0.56 -17.34 10.44
C LEU A 172 -2.09 -17.46 10.33
N GLY A 173 -2.81 -17.14 11.40
CA GLY A 173 -4.27 -17.18 11.44
C GLY A 173 -4.89 -16.10 10.57
N LEU A 174 -4.34 -14.88 10.56
CA LEU A 174 -4.79 -13.83 9.66
C LEU A 174 -4.58 -14.23 8.19
N ARG A 175 -3.43 -14.87 7.89
CA ARG A 175 -3.19 -15.44 6.56
C ARG A 175 -4.20 -16.53 6.21
N ALA A 176 -4.54 -17.40 7.16
CA ALA A 176 -5.54 -18.45 6.96
C ALA A 176 -6.95 -17.88 6.72
N LEU A 177 -7.33 -16.83 7.44
CA LEU A 177 -8.57 -16.10 7.21
C LEU A 177 -8.60 -15.47 5.81
N CYS A 178 -7.55 -14.71 5.47
CA CYS A 178 -7.53 -13.94 4.23
C CYS A 178 -7.26 -14.79 2.98
N ARG A 179 -6.54 -15.91 3.10
CA ARG A 179 -6.11 -16.75 1.97
C ARG A 179 -6.18 -18.24 2.35
N PRO A 180 -7.37 -18.83 2.51
CA PRO A 180 -7.52 -20.26 2.78
C PRO A 180 -6.98 -21.12 1.62
N ASP A 181 -7.23 -20.73 0.36
CA ASP A 181 -6.82 -21.47 -0.84
C ASP A 181 -5.29 -21.68 -0.94
N TRP A 182 -4.50 -20.80 -0.31
CA TRP A 182 -3.05 -20.96 -0.27
C TRP A 182 -2.64 -22.19 0.55
N PHE A 183 -3.37 -22.50 1.62
CA PHE A 183 -3.14 -23.68 2.45
C PHE A 183 -3.52 -24.95 1.68
N GLU A 184 -4.69 -24.93 1.03
CA GLU A 184 -5.17 -26.04 0.19
C GLU A 184 -4.19 -26.35 -0.95
N LYS A 185 -3.74 -25.33 -1.70
CA LYS A 185 -2.75 -25.48 -2.77
C LYS A 185 -1.40 -26.03 -2.29
N LYS A 186 -1.07 -25.82 -1.02
CA LYS A 186 0.15 -26.35 -0.38
C LYS A 186 -0.06 -27.71 0.27
N GLY A 187 -1.27 -28.30 0.18
CA GLY A 187 -1.63 -29.54 0.84
C GLY A 187 -1.61 -29.44 2.37
N ARG A 188 -1.82 -28.24 2.91
CA ARG A 188 -1.82 -27.97 4.36
C ARG A 188 -3.24 -27.74 4.83
N LEU A 189 -3.56 -28.25 6.02
CA LEU A 189 -4.83 -27.96 6.66
C LEU A 189 -4.86 -26.51 7.19
N ILE A 190 -6.06 -25.96 7.32
CA ILE A 190 -6.28 -24.67 7.96
C ILE A 190 -5.96 -24.82 9.46
N PRO A 191 -5.06 -24.00 10.02
CA PRO A 191 -4.71 -24.10 11.43
C PRO A 191 -5.90 -23.70 12.30
N ARG A 192 -5.96 -24.27 13.51
CA ARG A 192 -6.88 -23.79 14.55
C ARG A 192 -6.49 -22.38 14.99
N PRO A 193 -7.45 -21.54 15.40
CA PRO A 193 -7.14 -20.18 15.82
C PRO A 193 -6.32 -20.17 17.11
N ALA A 194 -5.27 -19.34 17.12
CA ALA A 194 -4.38 -19.23 18.27
C ALA A 194 -5.05 -18.43 19.40
N ARG A 195 -4.79 -18.84 20.64
CA ARG A 195 -5.25 -18.10 21.83
C ARG A 195 -4.52 -16.76 21.96
N ILE A 196 -5.17 -15.79 22.61
CA ILE A 196 -4.57 -14.49 22.90
C ILE A 196 -3.38 -14.68 23.86
N PRO A 197 -2.17 -14.21 23.50
CA PRO A 197 -1.02 -14.23 24.40
C PRO A 197 -1.30 -13.44 25.68
N PRO A 198 -0.77 -13.84 26.85
CA PRO A 198 -1.03 -13.16 28.13
C PRO A 198 -0.80 -11.64 28.10
N LYS A 199 0.24 -11.17 27.38
CA LYS A 199 0.58 -9.74 27.22
C LYS A 199 -0.51 -8.91 26.51
N LEU A 200 -1.46 -9.56 25.86
CA LEU A 200 -2.49 -8.95 25.02
C LEU A 200 -3.91 -9.26 25.50
N GLN A 201 -4.05 -9.99 26.62
CA GLN A 201 -5.34 -10.22 27.23
C GLN A 201 -5.99 -8.88 27.61
N GLY A 202 -7.30 -8.76 27.38
CA GLY A 202 -8.07 -7.52 27.60
C GLY A 202 -7.96 -6.46 26.50
N LYS A 203 -7.09 -6.63 25.49
CA LYS A 203 -7.03 -5.69 24.33
C LYS A 203 -7.98 -6.04 23.19
N PHE A 204 -8.43 -7.28 23.16
CA PHE A 204 -9.32 -7.82 22.13
C PHE A 204 -10.51 -8.46 22.83
N ASP A 205 -11.69 -8.35 22.22
CA ASP A 205 -12.93 -8.87 22.76
C ASP A 205 -13.03 -10.40 22.53
N ALA A 206 -12.50 -10.89 21.40
CA ALA A 206 -12.57 -12.30 21.04
C ALA A 206 -11.33 -12.83 20.31
N VAL A 207 -11.18 -14.16 20.28
CA VAL A 207 -10.27 -14.87 19.37
C VAL A 207 -10.98 -15.05 18.04
N GLY A 208 -10.28 -14.80 16.93
CA GLY A 208 -10.86 -14.90 15.61
C GLY A 208 -11.23 -16.31 15.19
N ALA A 209 -12.44 -16.46 14.66
CA ALA A 209 -12.88 -17.72 14.09
C ALA A 209 -12.20 -17.94 12.74
N LEU A 210 -11.71 -19.16 12.54
CA LEU A 210 -11.27 -19.64 11.23
C LEU A 210 -12.26 -20.69 10.77
N GLN A 211 -12.59 -20.66 9.48
CA GLN A 211 -13.38 -21.73 8.87
C GLN A 211 -12.61 -23.03 9.08
N SER A 212 -13.20 -23.99 9.81
CA SER A 212 -12.59 -25.30 9.98
C SER A 212 -12.57 -25.99 8.61
N SER A 213 -11.43 -26.51 8.19
CA SER A 213 -11.43 -27.51 7.12
C SER A 213 -12.20 -28.72 7.64
N SER A 214 -13.47 -28.88 7.27
CA SER A 214 -14.03 -30.22 7.23
C SER A 214 -13.07 -31.04 6.37
N SER A 215 -12.67 -32.23 6.86
CA SER A 215 -12.06 -33.21 5.97
C SER A 215 -12.94 -33.31 4.73
N PRO A 216 -12.40 -33.39 3.50
CA PRO A 216 -13.25 -33.70 2.36
C PRO A 216 -13.97 -34.99 2.73
N ALA A 217 -15.27 -34.89 3.01
CA ALA A 217 -16.11 -36.05 3.15
C ALA A 217 -15.92 -36.84 1.85
N ALA A 218 -15.61 -38.12 1.99
CA ALA A 218 -15.30 -39.02 0.89
C ALA A 218 -16.16 -38.70 -0.33
N ALA A 219 -15.51 -38.32 -1.43
CA ALA A 219 -16.14 -38.36 -2.73
C ALA A 219 -16.62 -39.80 -2.95
N GLN A 220 -17.94 -39.98 -2.88
CA GLN A 220 -18.64 -41.10 -3.50
C GLN A 220 -18.92 -40.73 -4.95
#